data_AF-A0A375YKR2-F1
#
_entry.id   AF-A0A375YKR2-F1
#
_cell.length_a   1.000
_cell.length_b   1.000
_cell.length_c   1.000
_cell.angle_alpha   90.00
_cell.angle_beta   90.00
_cell.angle_gamma   90.00
#
_symmetry.space_group_name_H-M   'P 1'
#
loop_
_entity.id
_entity.type
_entity.pdbx_description
1 polymer ?
#
loop_
_entity_poly.entity_id
_entity_poly.type
_entity_poly.pdbx_seq_one_letter_code
_entity_poly.pdbx_strand_id
1 'polypeptide(L)'
;MWAAVGAPVRDWWRLSRWIERLDDPAVLEALGAYFDVLVAQRCVRPGDDLVSDLIDHNLDGGGLTADEIRVVLVDFVRAAAQPV
;
A
#
# COMPACT_ATOMS: atom_id res chain seq x y z
N MET A 1 11.37 -2.92 0.04
CA MET A 1 9.95 -2.87 -0.36
C MET A 1 9.13 -1.92 0.52
N TRP A 2 9.01 -2.14 1.84
CA TRP A 2 8.18 -1.28 2.72
C TRP A 2 8.54 0.21 2.71
N ALA A 3 9.84 0.53 2.60
CA ALA A 3 10.29 1.90 2.40
C ALA A 3 9.72 2.55 1.12
N ALA A 4 9.61 1.78 0.03
CA ALA A 4 9.14 2.29 -1.26
C ALA A 4 7.65 2.65 -1.23
N VAL A 5 6.84 1.95 -0.43
CA VAL A 5 5.43 2.29 -0.20
C VAL A 5 5.25 3.34 0.92
N GLY A 6 6.32 3.88 1.49
CA GLY A 6 6.23 4.91 2.52
C GLY A 6 5.82 4.42 3.92
N ALA A 7 5.85 3.10 4.15
CA ALA A 7 5.51 2.53 5.45
C ALA A 7 6.56 2.91 6.52
N PRO A 8 6.15 3.42 7.70
CA PRO A 8 7.07 3.71 8.79
C PRO A 8 7.89 2.49 9.23
N VAL A 9 9.17 2.69 9.52
CA VAL A 9 10.11 1.61 9.92
C VAL A 9 9.59 0.75 11.08
N ARG A 10 8.90 1.37 12.05
CA ARG A 10 8.31 0.68 13.20
C ARG A 10 7.27 -0.39 12.82
N ASP A 11 6.66 -0.28 11.64
CA ASP A 11 5.61 -1.19 11.18
C ASP A 11 6.19 -2.37 10.38
N TRP A 12 7.43 -2.27 9.91
CA TRP A 12 8.01 -3.22 8.94
C TRP A 12 8.00 -4.66 9.43
N TRP A 13 8.25 -4.90 10.73
CA TRP A 13 8.21 -6.25 11.28
C TRP A 13 6.80 -6.85 11.21
N ARG A 14 5.77 -6.06 11.56
CA ARG A 14 4.37 -6.51 11.48
C ARG A 14 3.97 -6.79 10.04
N LEU A 15 4.29 -5.89 9.12
CA LEU A 15 3.97 -6.02 7.70
C LEU A 15 4.69 -7.23 7.08
N SER A 16 5.94 -7.48 7.45
CA SER A 16 6.69 -8.64 6.95
C SER A 16 6.05 -9.97 7.39
N ARG A 17 5.50 -10.06 8.61
CA ARG A 17 4.74 -11.24 9.04
C ARG A 17 3.40 -11.41 8.31
N TRP A 18 2.81 -10.33 7.81
CA TRP A 18 1.59 -10.41 7.00
C TRP A 18 1.87 -10.95 5.60
N ILE A 19 3.03 -10.66 5.01
CA ILE A 19 3.43 -11.22 3.72
C ILE A 19 3.43 -12.74 3.71
N GLU A 20 3.92 -13.34 4.79
CA GLU A 20 3.99 -14.80 4.93
C GLU A 20 2.61 -15.47 4.98
N ARG A 21 1.53 -14.68 5.03
CA ARG A 21 0.14 -15.13 5.23
C ARG A 21 -0.86 -14.44 4.30
N LEU A 22 -0.43 -14.04 3.10
CA LEU A 22 -1.32 -13.35 2.12
C LEU A 22 -2.39 -14.26 1.51
N ASP A 23 -2.39 -15.54 1.83
CA ASP A 23 -3.46 -16.49 1.55
C ASP A 23 -4.62 -16.38 2.56
N ASP A 24 -4.39 -15.81 3.73
CA ASP A 24 -5.40 -15.57 4.77
C ASP A 24 -6.22 -14.29 4.45
N PRO A 25 -7.53 -14.39 4.20
CA PRO A 25 -8.38 -13.25 3.88
C PRO A 25 -8.38 -12.17 4.97
N ALA A 26 -8.25 -12.54 6.24
CA ALA A 26 -8.20 -11.58 7.35
C ALA A 26 -6.90 -10.76 7.35
N VAL A 27 -5.80 -11.36 6.86
CA VAL A 27 -4.52 -10.66 6.68
C VAL A 27 -4.62 -9.67 5.52
N LEU A 28 -5.27 -10.06 4.41
CA LEU A 28 -5.51 -9.16 3.29
C LEU A 28 -6.38 -7.97 3.69
N GLU A 29 -7.45 -8.20 4.46
CA GLU A 29 -8.30 -7.12 5.00
C GLU A 29 -7.49 -6.17 5.89
N ALA A 30 -6.68 -6.72 6.81
CA ALA A 30 -5.84 -5.92 7.70
C ALA A 30 -4.77 -5.12 6.94
N LEU A 31 -4.20 -5.68 5.86
CA LEU A 31 -3.26 -5.00 4.99
C LEU A 31 -3.96 -3.88 4.20
N GLY A 32 -5.16 -4.13 3.68
CA GLY A 32 -5.98 -3.12 3.01
C GLY A 32 -6.28 -1.94 3.93
N ALA A 33 -6.74 -2.20 5.15
CA ALA A 33 -7.02 -1.17 6.14
C ALA A 33 -5.76 -0.38 6.57
N TYR A 34 -4.59 -1.05 6.61
CA TYR A 34 -3.31 -0.37 6.83
C TYR A 34 -3.01 0.63 5.70
N PHE A 35 -3.22 0.22 4.44
CA PHE A 35 -3.01 1.10 3.30
C PHE A 35 -4.01 2.25 3.24
N ASP A 36 -5.27 2.05 3.63
CA ASP A 36 -6.24 3.16 3.74
C ASP A 36 -5.74 4.27 4.66
N VAL A 37 -5.19 3.90 5.82
CA VAL A 37 -4.62 4.86 6.76
C VAL A 37 -3.39 5.55 6.17
N LEU A 38 -2.52 4.80 5.48
CA LEU A 38 -1.31 5.36 4.87
C LEU A 38 -1.64 6.33 3.73
N VAL A 39 -2.60 5.98 2.88
CA VAL A 39 -3.14 6.86 1.83
C VAL A 39 -3.72 8.12 2.43
N ALA A 40 -4.56 8.00 3.46
CA ALA A 40 -5.12 9.17 4.15
C ALA A 40 -4.04 10.10 4.73
N GLN A 41 -2.96 9.53 5.30
CA GLN A 41 -1.81 10.32 5.76
C GLN A 41 -1.12 11.06 4.62
N ARG A 42 -0.97 10.44 3.44
CA ARG A 42 -0.31 11.04 2.28
C ARG A 42 -1.17 12.06 1.54
N CYS A 43 -2.49 11.93 1.57
CA CYS A 43 -3.39 12.98 1.11
C CYS A 43 -3.20 14.31 1.88
N VAL A 44 -2.84 14.24 3.17
CA VAL A 44 -2.58 15.42 4.01
C VAL A 44 -1.13 15.89 3.89
N ARG A 45 -0.19 14.95 3.81
CA ARG A 45 1.23 15.22 3.75
C ARG A 45 1.92 14.28 2.77
N PRO A 46 2.07 14.69 1.50
CA PRO A 46 2.79 13.92 0.50
C PRO A 46 4.23 13.60 0.95
N GLY A 47 4.71 12.44 0.55
CA GLY A 47 6.08 11.96 0.73
C GLY A 47 6.75 11.66 -0.60
N ASP A 48 7.98 11.15 -0.53
CA ASP A 48 8.74 10.62 -1.69
C ASP A 48 8.60 9.09 -1.69
N ASP A 49 7.37 8.63 -1.96
CA ASP A 49 6.99 7.22 -1.92
C ASP A 49 5.88 6.90 -2.93
N LEU A 50 5.76 5.61 -3.27
CA LEU A 50 4.81 5.12 -4.26
C LEU A 50 3.37 5.52 -3.96
N VAL A 51 2.99 5.61 -2.67
CA VAL A 51 1.63 6.02 -2.29
C VAL A 51 1.38 7.47 -2.71
N SER A 52 2.35 8.35 -2.49
CA SER A 52 2.28 9.74 -2.90
C SER A 52 2.27 9.88 -4.42
N ASP A 53 3.08 9.09 -5.12
CA ASP A 53 3.08 9.05 -6.59
C ASP A 53 1.73 8.62 -7.16
N LEU A 54 1.09 7.61 -6.57
CA LEU A 54 -0.24 7.13 -6.99
C LEU A 54 -1.35 8.15 -6.71
N ILE A 55 -1.24 8.92 -5.62
CA ILE A 55 -2.18 10.01 -5.31
C ILE A 55 -2.07 11.13 -6.34
N ASP A 56 -0.84 11.49 -6.74
CA ASP A 56 -0.61 12.56 -7.73
C ASP A 56 -0.85 12.08 -9.18
N HIS A 57 -0.99 10.77 -9.38
CA HIS A 57 -1.23 10.19 -10.69
C HIS A 57 -2.62 10.52 -11.23
N ASN A 58 -2.66 11.30 -12.31
CA ASN A 58 -3.88 11.71 -13.00
C ASN A 58 -3.94 11.04 -14.39
N LEU A 59 -4.84 10.07 -14.56
CA LEU A 59 -5.12 9.43 -15.85
C LEU A 59 -6.44 9.96 -16.41
N ASP A 60 -6.47 10.32 -17.69
CA ASP A 60 -7.67 10.80 -18.39
C ASP A 60 -8.44 11.93 -17.67
N GLY A 61 -7.72 12.77 -16.92
CA GLY A 61 -8.30 13.91 -16.19
C GLY A 61 -8.92 13.56 -14.84
N GLY A 62 -8.80 12.31 -14.38
CA GLY A 62 -9.17 11.87 -13.04
C GLY A 62 -8.00 11.24 -12.28
N GLY A 63 -7.82 11.64 -11.03
CA GLY A 63 -6.90 10.97 -10.11
C GLY A 63 -7.47 9.62 -9.66
N LEU A 64 -6.59 8.71 -9.24
CA LEU A 64 -7.03 7.46 -8.63
C LEU A 64 -7.76 7.73 -7.31
N THR A 65 -8.87 7.02 -7.09
CA THR A 65 -9.56 7.02 -5.81
C THR A 65 -8.75 6.27 -4.76
N ALA A 66 -8.99 6.56 -3.48
CA ALA A 66 -8.33 5.83 -2.38
C ALA A 66 -8.56 4.31 -2.45
N ASP A 67 -9.75 3.89 -2.90
CA ASP A 67 -10.09 2.47 -3.09
C ASP A 67 -9.27 1.82 -4.20
N GLU A 68 -9.07 2.50 -5.33
CA GLU A 68 -8.24 2.02 -6.43
C GLU A 68 -6.76 1.95 -6.03
N ILE A 69 -6.27 2.97 -5.33
CA ILE A 69 -4.90 2.99 -4.79
C ILE A 69 -4.71 1.81 -3.83
N ARG A 70 -5.65 1.55 -2.92
CA ARG A 70 -5.58 0.39 -2.01
C ARG A 70 -5.47 -0.92 -2.79
N VAL A 71 -6.29 -1.12 -3.82
CA VAL A 71 -6.24 -2.33 -4.65
C VAL A 71 -4.87 -2.49 -5.30
N VAL A 72 -4.34 -1.43 -5.92
CA VAL A 72 -3.00 -1.43 -6.53
C VAL A 72 -1.91 -1.78 -5.52
N LEU A 73 -1.96 -1.20 -4.31
CA LEU A 73 -0.96 -1.47 -3.27
C LEU A 73 -1.02 -2.91 -2.74
N VAL A 74 -2.23 -3.47 -2.57
CA VAL A 74 -2.41 -4.87 -2.17
C VAL A 74 -1.87 -5.80 -3.26
N ASP A 75 -2.21 -5.56 -4.52
CA ASP A 75 -1.74 -6.37 -5.64
C ASP A 75 -0.22 -6.26 -5.82
N PHE A 76 0.35 -5.07 -5.64
CA PHE A 76 1.79 -4.84 -5.64
C PHE A 76 2.50 -5.70 -4.57
N VAL A 77 1.98 -5.72 -3.34
CA VAL A 77 2.56 -6.55 -2.26
C VAL A 77 2.44 -8.04 -2.58
N ARG A 78 1.30 -8.48 -3.12
CA ARG A 78 1.10 -9.89 -3.49
C ARG A 78 2.07 -10.32 -4.60
N ALA A 79 2.25 -9.48 -5.62
CA ALA A 79 3.20 -9.74 -6.69
C ALA A 79 4.65 -9.77 -6.17
N ALA A 80 5.02 -8.82 -5.30
CA ALA A 80 6.35 -8.76 -4.72
C ALA A 80 6.67 -9.90 -3.72
N ALA A 81 5.65 -10.58 -3.21
CA ALA A 81 5.78 -11.71 -2.30
C ALA A 81 5.95 -13.07 -3.01
N GLN A 82 5.69 -13.15 -4.32
CA GLN A 82 5.87 -14.40 -5.07
C GLN A 82 7.37 -14.68 -5.31
N PRO A 83 7.85 -15.92 -5.07
CA PRO A 83 9.22 -16.28 -5.42
C PRO A 83 9.41 -16.27 -6.93
N VAL A 84 10.53 -15.70 -7.38
CA VAL A 84 10.97 -15.64 -8.79
C VAL A 84 11.40 -17.01 -9.30
#